data_AF-A0ABC8R8H7-F1
#
_entry.id   AF-A0ABC8R8H7-F1
#
_cell.length_a   1.000
_cell.length_b   1.000
_cell.length_c   1.000
_cell.angle_alpha   90.00
_cell.angle_beta   90.00
_cell.angle_gamma   90.00
#
_symmetry.space_group_name_H-M   'P 1'
#
loop_
_entity.id
_entity.type
_entity.pdbx_description
1 polymer ?
#
loop_
_entity_poly.entity_id
_entity_poly.type
_entity_poly.pdbx_seq_one_letter_code
_entity_poly.pdbx_strand_id
1 'polypeptide(L)'
;MHSNLKRLEAQSMEEGATPMIEDQRFEAMLGSKKSGYIRDHGAGPKPTTSTAGQRIRAQLEKENEELKRQAETNRMRWESLERENSDLAS
;
A
#
# COMPACT_ATOMS: atom_id res chain seq x y z
N MET A 1 -0.23 -19.56 -22.84
CA MET A 1 -0.79 -19.08 -21.56
C MET A 1 -2.28 -18.71 -21.69
N HIS A 2 -2.64 -17.80 -22.60
CA HIS A 2 -4.02 -17.28 -22.72
C HIS A 2 -5.11 -18.33 -23.04
N SER A 3 -4.80 -19.38 -23.82
CA SER A 3 -5.74 -20.46 -24.16
C SER A 3 -6.15 -21.34 -22.97
N ASN A 4 -5.25 -21.53 -21.99
CA ASN A 4 -5.52 -22.37 -20.83
C ASN A 4 -6.38 -21.65 -19.79
N LEU A 5 -6.24 -20.32 -19.65
CA LEU A 5 -7.06 -19.47 -18.78
C LEU A 5 -8.51 -19.45 -19.26
N LYS A 6 -8.70 -19.22 -20.56
CA LYS A 6 -10.04 -19.27 -21.20
C LYS A 6 -10.71 -20.63 -21.03
N ARG A 7 -9.95 -21.73 -21.03
CA ARG A 7 -10.49 -23.08 -20.80
C ARG A 7 -10.96 -23.26 -19.35
N LEU A 8 -10.21 -22.76 -18.38
CA LEU A 8 -10.59 -22.80 -16.95
C LEU A 8 -11.79 -21.88 -16.66
N GLU A 9 -11.88 -20.74 -17.35
CA GLU A 9 -13.08 -19.87 -17.32
C GLU A 9 -14.30 -20.56 -17.90
N ALA A 10 -14.16 -21.24 -19.04
CA ALA A 10 -15.25 -22.00 -19.64
C ALA A 10 -15.72 -23.18 -18.75
N GLN A 11 -14.80 -23.85 -18.06
CA GLN A 11 -15.13 -24.92 -17.12
C GLN A 11 -15.88 -24.43 -15.87
N SER A 12 -15.67 -23.18 -15.45
CA SER A 12 -16.40 -22.58 -14.33
C SER A 12 -17.87 -22.23 -14.62
N MET A 13 -18.30 -22.39 -15.87
CA MET A 13 -19.66 -22.09 -16.34
C MET A 13 -20.56 -23.35 -16.42
N GLU A 14 -20.07 -24.52 -15.98
CA GLU A 14 -20.83 -25.76 -15.96
C GLU A 14 -21.90 -25.73 -14.84
N GLU A 15 -23.13 -26.14 -15.15
CA GLU A 15 -24.29 -26.00 -14.26
C GLU A 15 -24.10 -26.83 -12.98
N GLY A 16 -23.90 -26.15 -11.84
CA GLY A 16 -23.61 -26.78 -10.54
C GLY A 16 -22.14 -26.73 -10.10
N ALA A 17 -21.22 -26.26 -10.95
CA ALA A 17 -19.84 -26.03 -10.56
C ALA A 17 -19.70 -24.71 -9.78
N THR A 18 -19.02 -24.75 -8.63
CA THR A 18 -18.61 -23.50 -7.95
C THR A 18 -17.51 -22.85 -8.79
N PRO A 19 -17.67 -21.60 -9.25
CA PRO A 19 -16.67 -20.97 -10.09
C PRO A 19 -15.34 -20.87 -9.36
N MET A 20 -14.26 -21.32 -10.00
CA MET A 20 -12.91 -21.11 -9.45
C MET A 20 -12.64 -19.61 -9.37
N ILE A 21 -12.21 -19.14 -8.21
CA ILE A 21 -11.74 -17.76 -8.07
C ILE A 21 -10.46 -17.57 -8.89
N GLU A 22 -10.20 -16.34 -9.32
CA GLU A 22 -9.06 -16.01 -10.18
C GLU A 22 -7.74 -16.58 -9.66
N ASP A 23 -7.47 -16.46 -8.36
CA ASP A 23 -6.28 -17.01 -7.70
C ASP A 23 -6.16 -18.53 -7.86
N GLN A 24 -7.26 -19.28 -7.72
CA GLN A 24 -7.27 -20.74 -7.89
C GLN A 24 -6.98 -21.16 -9.33
N ARG A 25 -7.46 -20.37 -10.32
CA ARG A 25 -7.17 -20.63 -11.74
C ARG A 25 -5.70 -20.39 -12.06
N PHE A 26 -5.11 -19.36 -11.46
CA PHE A 26 -3.68 -19.08 -11.58
C PHE A 26 -2.81 -20.16 -10.93
N GLU A 27 -3.16 -20.61 -9.72
CA GLU A 27 -2.47 -21.71 -9.03
C GLU A 27 -2.52 -23.01 -9.83
N ALA A 28 -3.70 -23.36 -10.38
CA ALA A 28 -3.86 -24.54 -11.23
C ALA A 28 -3.01 -24.49 -12.51
N MET A 29 -2.80 -23.29 -13.08
CA MET A 29 -2.01 -23.12 -14.30
C MET A 29 -0.50 -23.07 -14.06
N LEU A 30 -0.06 -22.35 -13.03
CA LEU A 30 1.37 -22.09 -12.78
C LEU A 30 2.00 -23.15 -11.86
N GLY A 31 1.17 -23.96 -11.21
CA GLY A 31 1.57 -24.93 -10.21
C GLY A 31 1.75 -24.29 -8.84
N SER A 32 1.42 -25.02 -7.78
CA SER A 32 1.49 -24.57 -6.38
C SER A 32 2.89 -24.13 -5.93
N LYS A 33 3.95 -24.50 -6.68
CA LYS A 33 5.34 -24.07 -6.44
C LYS A 33 5.67 -22.66 -6.97
N LYS A 34 4.81 -22.06 -7.79
CA LYS A 34 4.90 -20.67 -8.25
C LYS A 34 3.86 -19.79 -7.54
N SER A 35 3.58 -20.06 -6.27
CA SER A 35 2.69 -19.23 -5.43
C SER A 35 3.40 -17.93 -5.05
N GLY A 36 3.18 -16.88 -5.84
CA GLY A 36 3.68 -15.55 -5.56
C GLY A 36 2.90 -14.51 -6.35
N TYR A 37 2.83 -13.29 -5.82
CA TYR A 37 2.17 -12.18 -6.50
C TYR A 37 2.78 -11.94 -7.88
N ILE A 38 1.93 -11.97 -8.90
CA ILE A 38 2.35 -11.72 -10.28
C ILE A 38 2.02 -10.27 -10.61
N ARG A 39 3.04 -9.40 -10.54
CA ARG A 39 2.89 -7.95 -10.65
C ARG A 39 2.09 -7.51 -11.88
N ASP A 40 2.33 -8.11 -13.03
CA ASP A 40 1.70 -7.71 -14.30
C ASP A 40 0.27 -8.22 -14.48
N HIS A 41 -0.16 -9.16 -13.63
CA HIS A 41 -1.49 -9.75 -13.66
C HIS A 41 -2.35 -9.38 -12.44
N GLY A 42 -1.76 -8.75 -11.41
CA GLY A 42 -2.48 -8.38 -10.19
C GLY A 42 -3.00 -9.56 -9.37
N ALA A 43 -2.61 -10.79 -9.70
CA ALA A 43 -3.16 -12.03 -9.15
C ALA A 43 -2.18 -12.73 -8.19
N GLY A 44 -2.76 -13.55 -7.30
CA GLY A 44 -2.05 -14.31 -6.27
C GLY A 44 -1.87 -13.54 -4.96
N PRO A 45 -1.33 -14.21 -3.91
CA PRO A 45 -1.13 -13.60 -2.61
C PRO A 45 -0.23 -12.38 -2.73
N LYS A 46 -0.83 -11.18 -2.56
CA LYS A 46 -0.12 -9.91 -2.59
C LYS A 46 1.07 -10.01 -1.64
N PRO A 47 2.29 -9.60 -2.02
CA PRO A 47 3.41 -9.66 -1.11
C PRO A 47 3.02 -8.72 0.02
N THR A 48 2.72 -9.28 1.20
CA THR A 48 2.49 -8.49 2.39
C THR A 48 3.71 -7.62 2.52
N THR A 49 3.47 -6.31 2.51
CA THR A 49 4.47 -5.26 2.28
C THR A 49 5.83 -5.67 2.80
N SER A 50 6.76 -5.90 1.87
CA SER A 50 8.16 -6.19 2.13
C SER A 50 8.66 -5.39 3.33
N THR A 51 9.58 -5.96 4.11
CA THR A 51 10.28 -5.28 5.21
C THR A 51 10.71 -3.85 4.84
N ALA A 52 10.96 -3.59 3.55
CA ALA A 52 11.18 -2.25 2.99
C ALA A 52 9.99 -1.27 3.19
N GLY A 53 8.75 -1.69 2.92
CA GLY A 53 7.56 -0.87 3.13
C GLY A 53 7.29 -0.56 4.61
N GLN A 54 7.61 -1.49 5.52
CA GLN A 54 7.57 -1.22 6.96
C GLN A 54 8.65 -0.19 7.36
N ARG A 55 9.87 -0.32 6.86
CA ARG A 55 10.95 0.66 7.09
C ARG A 55 10.61 2.04 6.55
N ILE A 56 10.04 2.13 5.35
CA ILE A 56 9.61 3.40 4.74
C ILE A 56 8.51 4.05 5.59
N ARG A 57 7.51 3.29 6.05
CA ARG A 57 6.47 3.83 6.94
C ARG A 57 7.04 4.35 8.25
N ALA A 58 7.90 3.58 8.91
CA ALA A 58 8.53 4.01 10.17
C ALA A 58 9.38 5.28 9.99
N GLN A 59 10.08 5.39 8.87
CA GLN A 59 10.85 6.59 8.54
C GLN A 59 9.93 7.80 8.33
N LEU A 60 8.85 7.64 7.57
CA LEU A 60 7.88 8.70 7.32
C LEU A 60 7.18 9.15 8.61
N GLU A 61 6.84 8.24 9.52
CA GLU A 61 6.25 8.58 10.81
C GLU A 61 7.18 9.45 11.65
N LYS A 62 8.47 9.08 11.71
CA LYS A 62 9.50 9.85 12.42
C LYS A 62 9.69 11.25 11.83
N GLU A 63 9.77 11.35 10.51
CA GLU A 63 9.89 12.65 9.82
C GLU A 63 8.67 13.54 10.07
N ASN A 64 7.48 12.96 10.08
CA ASN A 64 6.24 13.69 10.31
C ASN A 64 6.14 14.22 11.75
N GLU A 65 6.61 13.45 12.73
CA GLU A 65 6.67 13.90 14.13
C GLU A 65 7.66 15.06 14.32
N GLU A 66 8.84 14.98 13.71
CA GLU A 66 9.82 16.07 13.73
C GLU A 66 9.30 17.35 13.07
N LEU A 67 8.65 17.23 11.91
CA LEU A 67 8.04 18.38 11.22
C LEU A 67 6.95 19.05 12.06
N LYS A 68 6.11 18.27 12.76
CA LYS A 68 5.11 18.84 13.67
C LYS A 68 5.76 19.62 14.81
N ARG A 69 6.81 19.06 15.42
CA ARG A 69 7.56 19.73 16.49
C ARG A 69 8.18 21.04 16.00
N GLN A 70 8.76 21.05 14.80
CA GLN A 70 9.32 22.26 14.19
C GLN A 70 8.24 23.30 13.89
N ALA A 71 7.08 22.88 13.37
CA ALA A 71 5.96 23.77 13.11
C ALA A 71 5.46 24.44 14.40
N GLU A 72 5.32 23.67 15.49
CA GLU A 72 4.92 24.19 16.80
C GLU A 72 5.95 25.22 17.33
N THR A 73 7.24 24.90 17.21
CA THR A 73 8.34 25.78 17.64
C THR A 73 8.34 27.09 16.84
N ASN A 74 8.16 27.00 15.52
CA ASN A 74 8.08 28.17 14.66
C ASN A 74 6.85 29.00 14.98
N ARG A 75 5.69 28.38 15.25
CA ARG A 75 4.47 29.09 15.65
C ARG A 75 4.71 29.90 16.92
N MET A 76 5.26 29.27 17.97
CA MET A 76 5.58 29.95 19.23
C MET A 76 6.58 31.10 19.03
N ARG A 77 7.59 30.91 18.18
CA ARG A 77 8.57 31.95 17.87
C ARG A 77 7.92 33.15 17.17
N TRP A 78 7.04 32.89 16.20
CA TRP A 78 6.29 33.94 15.51
C TRP A 78 5.37 34.71 16.47
N GLU A 79 4.62 34.02 17.32
CA GLU A 79 3.76 34.67 18.31
C GLU A 79 4.56 35.54 19.30
N SER A 80 5.75 35.09 19.72
CA SER A 80 6.62 35.90 20.61
C SER A 80 7.16 37.14 19.91
N LEU A 81 7.59 37.02 18.65
CA LEU A 81 8.02 38.16 17.83
C LEU A 81 6.89 39.17 17.60
N GLU A 82 5.67 38.68 17.40
CA GLU A 82 4.49 39.53 17.19
C GLU A 82 4.12 40.30 18.46
N ARG A 83 4.19 39.66 19.64
CA ARG A 83 4.02 40.35 20.93
C ARG A 83 5.08 41.43 21.14
N GLU A 84 6.35 41.10 20.92
CA GLU A 84 7.45 42.05 21.11
C GLU A 84 7.35 43.26 20.16
N ASN A 85 6.96 43.05 18.90
CA ASN A 85 6.70 44.13 17.96
C ASN A 85 5.49 44.99 18.35
N SER A 86 4.44 44.40 18.93
CA SER A 86 3.28 45.14 19.44
C SER A 86 3.64 46.03 20.63
N ASP A 87 4.49 45.53 21.52
CA ASP A 87 4.96 46.27 22.71
C ASP A 87 5.89 47.43 22.32
N LEU A 88 6.68 47.28 21.25
CA LEU A 88 7.54 48.34 20.71
C LEU A 88 6.78 49.43 19.94
N ALA A 89 5.55 49.15 19.51
CA ALA A 89 4.70 50.06 18.75
C ALA A 89 3.70 50.86 19.60
N SER A 90 3.61 50.59 20.92
CA SER A 90 2.77 51.31 21.90
C SER A 90 3.57 52.31 22.71
#